data_AF-A0A6B9G6Y6-F1
#
_entry.id   AF-A0A6B9G6Y6-F1
#
_cell.length_a   1.000
_cell.length_b   1.000
_cell.length_c   1.000
_cell.angle_alpha   90.00
_cell.angle_beta   90.00
_cell.angle_gamma   90.00
#
_symmetry.space_group_name_H-M   'P 1'
#
loop_
_entity.id
_entity.type
_entity.pdbx_description
1 polymer ?
#
loop_
_entity_poly.entity_id
_entity_poly.type
_entity_poly.pdbx_seq_one_letter_code
_entity_poly.pdbx_strand_id
1 'polypeptide(L)'
;MKVLLLALFGLSLSASALADDANADSEQNVYASQLCHLVSNEKSTGTMDSYVAKMKSQMAASQSPSALSPAEFDEETAQEVINAWLQLGDDERSQLRHNQQQCEQTVMTQFQQED
;
A
#
# COMPACT_ATOMS: atom_id res chain seq x y z
N MET A 1 -7.25 15.99 49.95
CA MET A 1 -6.05 15.51 49.24
C MET A 1 -6.49 14.54 48.15
N LYS A 2 -5.97 14.77 46.93
CA LYS A 2 -5.83 13.87 45.76
C LYS A 2 -6.87 12.78 45.49
N VAL A 3 -7.52 12.85 44.33
CA VAL A 3 -7.52 11.73 43.38
C VAL A 3 -7.38 12.29 41.96
N LEU A 4 -6.38 11.78 41.25
CA LEU A 4 -5.96 12.12 39.90
C LEU A 4 -7.07 11.85 38.87
N LEU A 5 -7.25 12.81 37.95
CA LEU A 5 -7.92 12.62 36.67
C LEU A 5 -6.96 11.87 35.73
N LEU A 6 -7.24 10.59 35.51
CA LEU A 6 -6.61 9.81 34.45
C LEU A 6 -7.32 10.11 33.13
N ALA A 7 -6.66 10.92 32.31
CA ALA A 7 -6.90 10.99 30.89
C ALA A 7 -6.44 9.67 30.24
N LEU A 8 -7.32 9.01 29.52
CA LEU A 8 -6.98 8.05 28.47
C LEU A 8 -7.95 8.31 27.33
N PHE A 9 -7.41 8.96 26.30
CA PHE A 9 -8.01 9.11 25.00
C PHE A 9 -8.36 7.73 24.46
N GLY A 10 -9.63 7.36 24.51
CA GLY A 10 -10.16 6.32 23.64
C GLY A 10 -10.10 6.87 22.22
N LEU A 11 -9.12 6.42 21.45
CA LEU A 11 -9.16 6.51 20.00
C LEU A 11 -10.40 5.73 19.56
N SER A 12 -11.51 6.46 19.37
CA SER A 12 -12.64 6.00 18.59
C SER A 12 -12.10 5.66 17.21
N LEU A 13 -11.89 4.36 16.96
CA LEU A 13 -11.91 3.81 15.60
C LEU A 13 -13.33 4.00 15.09
N SER A 14 -13.60 5.23 14.63
CA SER A 14 -14.70 5.53 13.76
C SER A 14 -14.38 4.83 12.45
N ALA A 15 -14.79 3.57 12.34
CA ALA A 15 -14.93 2.90 11.06
C ALA A 15 -16.05 3.63 10.29
N SER A 16 -15.69 4.77 9.72
CA SER A 16 -16.57 5.58 8.89
C SER A 16 -16.39 5.12 7.46
N ALA A 17 -17.44 4.48 6.94
CA ALA A 17 -17.81 4.49 5.52
C ALA A 17 -16.75 4.05 4.49
N LEU A 18 -16.49 2.74 4.41
CA LEU A 18 -15.96 2.11 3.18
C LEU A 18 -17.13 1.71 2.28
N ALA A 19 -17.78 2.68 1.63
CA ALA A 19 -18.77 2.42 0.58
C ALA A 19 -19.13 3.70 -0.19
N ASP A 20 -18.20 4.27 -0.94
CA ASP A 20 -18.56 5.13 -2.08
C ASP A 20 -17.50 5.13 -3.20
N ASP A 21 -16.27 4.68 -2.94
CA ASP A 21 -15.19 4.64 -3.93
C ASP A 21 -14.76 3.21 -4.31
N ALA A 22 -15.69 2.38 -4.78
CA ALA A 22 -15.37 0.98 -5.08
C ALA A 22 -14.41 0.78 -6.28
N ASN A 23 -14.09 1.84 -7.05
CA ASN A 23 -13.25 1.76 -8.25
C ASN A 23 -11.82 2.29 -8.02
N ALA A 24 -11.63 3.40 -7.31
CA ALA A 24 -10.28 3.85 -6.97
C ALA A 24 -9.69 2.91 -5.90
N ASP A 25 -10.47 2.52 -4.88
CA ASP A 25 -10.02 1.53 -3.88
C ASP A 25 -9.59 0.22 -4.54
N SER A 26 -10.20 -0.19 -5.66
CA SER A 26 -9.83 -1.45 -6.31
C SER A 26 -8.56 -1.35 -7.16
N GLU A 27 -8.26 -0.21 -7.79
CA GLU A 27 -6.97 -0.01 -8.48
C GLU A 27 -5.82 0.19 -7.48
N GLN A 28 -6.05 0.93 -6.40
CA GLN A 28 -5.08 1.17 -5.34
C GLN A 28 -4.74 -0.12 -4.59
N ASN A 29 -5.75 -0.95 -4.31
CA ASN A 29 -5.56 -2.27 -3.70
C ASN A 29 -4.78 -3.23 -4.63
N VAL A 30 -4.93 -3.09 -5.95
CA VAL A 30 -4.13 -3.83 -6.94
C VAL A 30 -2.66 -3.41 -6.91
N TYR A 31 -2.35 -2.12 -6.79
CA TYR A 31 -0.96 -1.65 -6.66
C TYR A 31 -0.35 -2.00 -5.29
N ALA A 32 -1.10 -1.85 -4.20
CA ALA A 32 -0.65 -2.23 -2.86
C ALA A 32 -0.37 -3.73 -2.77
N SER A 33 -1.25 -4.57 -3.30
CA SER A 33 -1.04 -6.02 -3.32
C SER A 33 0.14 -6.42 -4.19
N GLN A 34 0.32 -5.81 -5.37
CA GLN A 34 1.49 -6.02 -6.22
C GLN A 34 2.80 -5.63 -5.51
N LEU A 35 2.83 -4.46 -4.87
CA LEU A 35 3.97 -4.00 -4.11
C LEU A 35 4.28 -4.96 -2.96
N CYS A 36 3.28 -5.36 -2.17
CA CYS A 36 3.43 -6.29 -1.06
C CYS A 36 3.92 -7.68 -1.51
N HIS A 37 3.42 -8.18 -2.63
CA HIS A 37 3.91 -9.42 -3.23
C HIS A 37 5.36 -9.28 -3.73
N LEU A 38 5.72 -8.13 -4.30
CA LEU A 38 7.07 -7.86 -4.75
C LEU A 38 8.04 -7.80 -3.56
N VAL A 39 7.76 -6.98 -2.54
CA VAL A 39 8.66 -6.77 -1.39
C VAL A 39 8.79 -8.02 -0.52
N SER A 40 7.75 -8.88 -0.45
CA SER A 40 7.85 -10.15 0.27
C SER A 40 8.87 -11.12 -0.34
N ASN A 41 9.15 -10.98 -1.64
CA ASN A 41 10.17 -11.75 -2.35
C ASN A 41 11.56 -11.07 -2.34
N GLU A 42 11.68 -9.88 -1.75
CA GLU A 42 12.92 -9.11 -1.69
C GLU A 42 13.64 -9.19 -0.34
N LYS A 43 14.98 -9.19 -0.40
CA LYS A 43 15.81 -9.20 0.81
C LYS A 43 16.06 -7.82 1.39
N SER A 44 15.88 -6.76 0.61
CA SER A 44 16.20 -5.37 0.97
C SER A 44 15.22 -4.41 0.31
N THR A 45 15.08 -3.22 0.89
CA THR A 45 14.24 -2.16 0.31
C THR A 45 14.90 -1.64 -0.97
N GLY A 46 14.15 -1.62 -2.06
CA GLY A 46 14.53 -1.00 -3.32
C GLY A 46 14.32 0.51 -3.33
N THR A 47 14.59 1.13 -4.47
CA THR A 47 14.29 2.55 -4.72
C THR A 47 12.90 2.71 -5.35
N MET A 48 12.37 3.93 -5.33
CA MET A 48 11.14 4.31 -6.04
C MET A 48 11.15 3.80 -7.48
N ASP A 49 12.16 4.19 -8.28
CA ASP A 49 12.27 3.80 -9.69
C ASP A 49 12.35 2.28 -9.87
N SER A 50 13.03 1.57 -8.96
CA SER A 50 13.12 0.11 -9.01
C SER A 50 11.76 -0.55 -8.80
N TYR A 51 10.94 -0.02 -7.90
CA TYR A 51 9.61 -0.56 -7.62
C TYR A 51 8.64 -0.25 -8.77
N VAL A 52 8.62 1.00 -9.26
CA VAL A 52 7.83 1.41 -10.42
C VAL A 52 8.13 0.52 -11.63
N ALA A 53 9.41 0.32 -11.96
CA ALA A 53 9.81 -0.50 -13.11
C ALA A 53 9.36 -1.97 -12.97
N LYS A 54 9.44 -2.54 -11.77
CA LYS A 54 9.02 -3.92 -11.50
C LYS A 54 7.50 -4.09 -11.53
N MET A 55 6.75 -3.15 -10.96
CA MET A 55 5.28 -3.17 -10.99
C MET A 55 4.78 -3.00 -12.43
N LYS A 56 5.36 -2.08 -13.21
CA LYS A 56 5.09 -1.92 -14.65
C LYS A 56 5.39 -3.20 -15.43
N SER A 57 6.51 -3.86 -15.13
CA SER A 57 6.86 -5.14 -15.77
C SER A 57 5.90 -6.28 -15.39
N GLN A 58 5.41 -6.34 -14.14
CA GLN A 58 4.42 -7.34 -13.72
C GLN A 58 3.09 -7.11 -14.42
N MET A 59 2.63 -5.87 -14.50
CA MET A 59 1.40 -5.51 -15.20
C MET A 59 1.49 -5.79 -16.70
N ALA A 60 2.62 -5.48 -17.34
CA ALA A 60 2.82 -5.82 -18.74
C ALA A 60 2.85 -7.34 -18.98
N ALA A 61 3.39 -8.12 -18.04
CA ALA A 61 3.46 -9.58 -18.11
C ALA A 61 2.12 -10.27 -17.84
N SER A 62 1.24 -9.66 -17.04
CA SER A 62 -0.10 -10.19 -16.75
C SER A 62 -1.11 -9.92 -17.87
N GLN A 63 -0.82 -8.95 -18.74
CA GLN A 63 -1.66 -8.63 -19.89
C GLN A 63 -1.47 -9.65 -21.02
N SER A 64 -2.59 -10.11 -21.57
CA SER A 64 -2.56 -10.95 -22.76
C SER A 64 -2.11 -10.12 -23.97
N PRO A 65 -1.18 -10.62 -24.80
CA PRO A 65 -0.71 -9.90 -25.98
C PRO A 65 -1.80 -9.68 -27.05
N SER A 66 -2.96 -10.33 -26.90
CA SER A 66 -4.14 -10.17 -27.75
C SER A 66 -5.22 -9.28 -27.13
N ALA A 67 -4.95 -8.62 -26.00
CA ALA A 67 -5.92 -7.72 -25.37
C ALA A 67 -6.20 -6.52 -26.30
N LEU A 68 -7.49 -6.31 -26.60
CA LEU A 68 -7.93 -5.20 -27.46
C LEU A 68 -7.77 -3.83 -26.77
N SER A 69 -7.73 -3.82 -25.44
CA SER A 69 -7.45 -2.65 -24.59
C SER A 69 -6.51 -3.09 -23.47
N PRO A 70 -5.20 -2.82 -23.57
CA PRO A 70 -4.28 -3.04 -22.45
C PRO A 70 -4.68 -2.15 -21.27
N ALA A 71 -4.55 -2.67 -20.05
CA ALA A 71 -4.67 -1.83 -18.86
C ALA A 71 -3.46 -0.88 -18.84
N GLU A 72 -3.70 0.43 -18.77
CA GLU A 72 -2.62 1.40 -18.67
C GLU A 72 -2.04 1.38 -17.25
N PHE A 73 -0.71 1.47 -17.16
CA PHE A 73 -0.03 1.57 -15.88
C PHE A 73 -0.11 3.02 -15.41
N ASP A 74 -0.87 3.24 -14.35
CA ASP A 74 -0.94 4.52 -13.64
C ASP A 74 0.31 4.69 -12.79
N GLU A 75 1.26 5.47 -13.32
CA GLU A 75 2.54 5.71 -12.66
C GLU A 75 2.42 6.62 -11.44
N GLU A 76 1.43 7.52 -11.41
CA GLU A 76 1.19 8.44 -10.29
C GLU A 76 0.69 7.66 -9.07
N THR A 77 -0.38 6.89 -9.24
CA THR A 77 -0.92 6.03 -8.18
C THR A 77 0.12 5.01 -7.70
N ALA A 78 0.89 4.41 -8.62
CA ALA A 78 1.95 3.48 -8.24
C ALA A 78 3.05 4.17 -7.41
N GLN A 79 3.47 5.38 -7.77
CA GLN A 79 4.47 6.14 -7.02
C GLN A 79 3.97 6.49 -5.62
N GLU A 80 2.71 6.87 -5.46
CA GLU A 80 2.12 7.17 -4.14
C GLU A 80 2.09 5.94 -3.24
N VAL A 81 1.63 4.79 -3.75
CA VAL A 81 1.64 3.52 -3.01
C VAL A 81 3.06 3.09 -2.62
N ILE A 82 4.04 3.28 -3.52
CA ILE A 82 5.44 3.01 -3.22
C ILE A 82 6.00 4.01 -2.20
N ASN A 83 5.61 5.28 -2.27
CA ASN A 83 6.03 6.31 -1.33
C ASN A 83 5.55 5.96 0.08
N ALA A 84 4.28 5.59 0.23
CA ALA A 84 3.69 5.12 1.47
C ALA A 84 4.51 3.96 2.09
N TRP A 85 4.97 3.00 1.27
CA TRP A 85 5.89 1.95 1.70
C TRP A 85 7.29 2.46 2.06
N LEU A 86 7.85 3.38 1.28
CA LEU A 86 9.21 3.89 1.50
C LEU A 86 9.32 4.79 2.74
N GLN A 87 8.23 5.42 3.15
CA GLN A 87 8.11 6.18 4.39
C GLN A 87 8.09 5.30 5.64
N LEU A 88 7.74 4.01 5.51
CA LEU A 88 7.81 3.08 6.63
C LEU A 88 9.26 2.87 7.08
N GLY A 89 9.45 2.70 8.38
CA GLY A 89 10.75 2.39 8.95
C GLY A 89 11.27 1.02 8.47
N ASP A 90 12.60 0.85 8.44
CA ASP A 90 13.21 -0.42 8.00
C ASP A 90 12.76 -1.64 8.80
N ASP A 91 12.60 -1.49 10.12
CA ASP A 91 12.13 -2.57 10.99
C ASP A 91 10.67 -2.96 10.69
N GLU A 92 9.84 -1.97 10.40
CA GLU A 92 8.43 -2.18 10.04
C GLU A 92 8.33 -2.85 8.67
N ARG A 93 9.03 -2.32 7.66
CA ARG A 93 9.14 -2.96 6.35
C ARG A 93 9.61 -4.41 6.46
N SER A 94 10.62 -4.69 7.27
CA SER A 94 11.12 -6.05 7.47
C SER A 94 10.06 -6.99 8.03
N GLN A 95 9.20 -6.52 8.93
CA GLN A 95 8.09 -7.32 9.47
C GLN A 95 7.00 -7.54 8.40
N LEU A 96 6.64 -6.48 7.68
CA LEU A 96 5.60 -6.52 6.65
C LEU A 96 5.96 -7.41 5.46
N ARG A 97 7.25 -7.54 5.10
CA ARG A 97 7.70 -8.48 4.06
C ARG A 97 7.32 -9.93 4.36
N HIS A 98 7.17 -10.30 5.63
CA HIS A 98 6.79 -11.65 6.04
C HIS A 98 5.29 -11.81 6.27
N ASN A 99 4.51 -10.73 6.20
CA ASN A 99 3.08 -10.73 6.45
C ASN A 99 2.35 -9.89 5.40
N GLN A 100 1.98 -10.54 4.30
CA GLN A 100 1.35 -9.89 3.15
C GLN A 100 0.07 -9.13 3.51
N GLN A 101 -0.79 -9.70 4.35
CA GLN A 101 -2.04 -9.05 4.74
C GLN A 101 -1.79 -7.78 5.56
N GLN A 102 -0.82 -7.80 6.48
CA GLN A 102 -0.43 -6.59 7.21
C GLN A 102 0.22 -5.57 6.28
N CYS A 103 1.03 -6.00 5.32
CA CYS A 103 1.64 -5.10 4.35
C CYS A 103 0.58 -4.31 3.58
N GLU A 104 -0.42 -5.01 3.03
CA GLU A 104 -1.50 -4.37 2.27
C GLU A 104 -2.27 -3.38 3.13
N GLN A 105 -2.65 -3.76 4.36
CA GLN A 105 -3.36 -2.87 5.29
C GLN A 105 -2.52 -1.64 5.68
N THR A 106 -1.24 -1.83 6.00
CA THR A 106 -0.36 -0.72 6.41
C THR A 106 -0.13 0.25 5.26
N VAL A 107 0.18 -0.25 4.06
CA VAL A 107 0.40 0.59 2.87
C VAL A 107 -0.87 1.37 2.53
N MET A 108 -2.04 0.73 2.54
CA MET A 108 -3.32 1.41 2.31
C MET A 108 -3.63 2.46 3.37
N THR A 109 -3.32 2.19 4.65
CA THR A 109 -3.52 3.14 5.75
C THR A 109 -2.60 4.35 5.64
N GLN A 110 -1.35 4.15 5.19
CA GLN A 110 -0.43 5.26 4.96
C GLN A 110 -0.84 6.08 3.75
N PHE A 111 -1.21 5.43 2.65
CA PHE A 111 -1.72 6.08 1.44
C PHE A 111 -2.92 6.99 1.74
N GLN A 112 -3.93 6.50 2.49
CA GLN A 112 -5.11 7.28 2.89
C GLN A 112 -4.83 8.44 3.85
N GLN A 113 -3.63 8.50 4.46
CA GLN A 113 -3.22 9.62 5.30
C GLN A 113 -2.44 10.69 4.53
N GLU A 114 -1.98 10.39 3.30
CA GLU A 114 -1.29 11.34 2.44
C GLU A 114 -2.27 12.19 1.59
N ASP A 115 -3.53 11.77 1.48
CA ASP A 115 -4.69 12.48 0.89
C ASP A 115 -5.48 13.30 1.96
#